data_AF-A0A516GDK7-F1
#
_entry.id   AF-A0A516GDK7-F1
#
_cell.length_a   1.000
_cell.length_b   1.000
_cell.length_c   1.000
_cell.angle_alpha   90.00
_cell.angle_beta   90.00
_cell.angle_gamma   90.00
#
_symmetry.space_group_name_H-M   'P 1'
#
loop_
_entity.id
_entity.type
_entity.pdbx_description
1 polymer ?
#
loop_
_entity_poly.entity_id
_entity_poly.type
_entity_poly.pdbx_seq_one_letter_code
_entity_poly.pdbx_strand_id
1 'polypeptide(L)'
;MTNQDVRNLTLTAQVALAVRAARRRDGHSQRDLAHLLGWSQSRVRRLETDASSVPLSVVAEAVALGGFELAVVDPFVTHETPAWEQTDLVARDRAGRRFPAHLEVVPCPGGPAWWWDQEYIRLRRPLGATPTWTTVARDPLRGLRLPGT
;
A
#
# COMPACT_ATOMS: atom_id res chain seq x y z
N MET A 1 -18.33 -25.82 -11.18
CA MET A 1 -17.29 -24.78 -11.26
C MET A 1 -16.17 -25.20 -10.33
N THR A 2 -15.03 -25.59 -10.89
CA THR A 2 -13.86 -26.03 -10.13
C THR A 2 -13.11 -24.82 -9.55
N ASN A 3 -12.29 -25.01 -8.52
CA ASN A 3 -11.48 -23.93 -7.92
C ASN A 3 -10.50 -23.30 -8.94
N GLN A 4 -10.19 -24.04 -10.02
CA GLN A 4 -9.38 -23.59 -11.15
C GLN A 4 -10.13 -22.61 -12.07
N ASP A 5 -11.45 -22.77 -12.24
CA ASP A 5 -12.29 -21.87 -13.05
C ASP A 5 -12.39 -20.47 -12.41
N VAL A 6 -12.38 -20.41 -11.07
CA VAL A 6 -12.42 -19.15 -10.31
C VAL A 6 -11.12 -18.35 -10.48
N ARG A 7 -9.97 -19.03 -10.59
CA ARG A 7 -8.65 -18.38 -10.78
C ARG A 7 -8.50 -17.69 -12.14
N ASN A 8 -9.30 -18.09 -13.13
CA ASN A 8 -9.32 -17.47 -14.46
C ASN A 8 -10.27 -16.28 -14.56
N LEU A 9 -11.03 -15.96 -13.50
CA LEU A 9 -11.90 -14.78 -13.49
C LEU A 9 -11.08 -13.51 -13.32
N THR A 10 -11.41 -12.49 -14.09
CA THR A 10 -10.87 -11.14 -13.88
C THR A 10 -11.23 -10.65 -12.48
N LEU A 11 -10.38 -9.80 -11.89
CA LEU A 11 -10.66 -9.17 -10.60
C LEU A 11 -12.04 -8.49 -10.57
N THR A 12 -12.43 -7.84 -11.67
CA THR A 12 -13.73 -7.18 -11.81
C THR A 12 -14.90 -8.16 -11.71
N ALA A 13 -14.79 -9.34 -12.31
CA ALA A 13 -15.80 -10.39 -12.20
C ALA A 13 -15.85 -10.97 -10.77
N GLN A 14 -14.69 -11.16 -10.13
CA GLN A 14 -14.62 -11.60 -8.74
C GLN A 14 -15.29 -10.61 -7.78
N VAL A 15 -15.04 -9.30 -7.95
CA VAL A 15 -15.71 -8.24 -7.19
C VAL A 15 -17.22 -8.30 -7.36
N ALA A 16 -17.71 -8.37 -8.60
CA ALA A 16 -19.16 -8.46 -8.86
C ALA A 16 -19.78 -9.70 -8.22
N LEU A 17 -19.10 -10.86 -8.28
CA LEU A 17 -19.55 -12.09 -7.63
C LEU A 17 -19.56 -11.98 -6.12
N ALA A 18 -18.54 -11.37 -5.51
CA ALA A 18 -18.45 -11.15 -4.06
C ALA A 18 -19.62 -10.29 -3.55
N VAL A 19 -19.91 -9.18 -4.23
CA VAL A 19 -21.05 -8.30 -3.89
C VAL A 19 -22.38 -9.03 -4.04
N ARG A 20 -22.55 -9.82 -5.11
CA ARG A 20 -23.77 -10.62 -5.31
C ARG A 20 -23.89 -11.74 -4.29
N ALA A 21 -22.79 -12.37 -3.88
CA ALA A 21 -22.78 -13.39 -2.84
C ALA A 21 -23.20 -12.80 -1.49
N ALA A 22 -22.66 -11.63 -1.12
CA ALA A 22 -23.05 -10.88 0.06
C ALA A 22 -24.56 -10.58 0.08
N ARG A 23 -25.07 -9.99 -1.01
CA ARG A 23 -26.49 -9.67 -1.15
C ARG A 23 -27.38 -10.91 -1.03
N ARG A 24 -26.99 -12.03 -1.63
CA ARG A 24 -27.76 -13.29 -1.54
C ARG A 24 -27.77 -13.85 -0.13
N ARG A 25 -26.64 -13.80 0.58
CA ARG A 25 -26.54 -14.25 1.98
C ARG A 25 -27.45 -13.42 2.89
N ASP A 26 -27.50 -12.11 2.66
CA ASP A 26 -28.16 -11.16 3.57
C ASP A 26 -29.59 -10.79 3.10
N GLY A 27 -30.06 -11.34 1.98
CA GLY A 27 -31.40 -11.09 1.44
C GLY A 27 -31.61 -9.69 0.84
N HIS A 28 -30.55 -8.93 0.58
CA HIS A 28 -30.64 -7.55 0.12
C HIS A 28 -31.00 -7.43 -1.36
N SER A 29 -32.05 -6.67 -1.67
CA SER A 29 -32.25 -6.16 -3.03
C SER A 29 -31.14 -5.17 -3.41
N GLN A 30 -31.06 -4.79 -4.68
CA GLN A 30 -30.06 -3.81 -5.13
C GLN A 30 -30.31 -2.44 -4.50
N ARG A 31 -31.58 -2.12 -4.25
CA ARG A 31 -32.02 -0.92 -3.54
C ARG A 31 -31.61 -0.94 -2.08
N ASP A 32 -31.75 -2.07 -1.40
CA ASP A 32 -31.40 -2.19 0.02
C ASP A 32 -29.88 -2.05 0.21
N LEU A 33 -29.09 -2.70 -0.64
CA LEU A 33 -27.64 -2.52 -0.63
C LEU A 33 -27.24 -1.06 -0.90
N ALA A 34 -27.92 -0.38 -1.83
CA ALA A 34 -27.67 1.02 -2.11
C ALA A 34 -27.96 1.91 -0.88
N HIS A 35 -29.05 1.66 -0.17
CA HIS A 35 -29.38 2.36 1.08
C HIS A 35 -28.35 2.10 2.18
N LEU A 36 -27.93 0.84 2.37
CA LEU A 36 -26.92 0.47 3.37
C LEU A 36 -25.57 1.17 3.13
N LEU A 37 -25.17 1.29 1.87
CA LEU A 37 -23.92 1.94 1.48
C LEU A 37 -24.03 3.47 1.37
N GLY A 38 -25.23 4.04 1.49
CA GLY A 38 -25.46 5.47 1.18
C GLY A 38 -25.19 5.81 -0.29
N TRP A 39 -25.38 4.86 -1.20
CA TRP A 39 -25.10 4.98 -2.63
C TRP A 39 -26.38 5.10 -3.46
N SER A 40 -26.24 5.55 -4.72
CA SER A 40 -27.30 5.39 -5.71
C SER A 40 -27.39 3.94 -6.20
N GLN A 41 -28.59 3.50 -6.59
CA GLN A 41 -28.79 2.19 -7.22
C GLN A 41 -27.95 2.04 -8.50
N SER A 42 -27.76 3.13 -9.25
CA SER A 42 -26.90 3.15 -10.45
C SER A 42 -25.44 2.85 -10.13
N ARG A 43 -24.93 3.28 -8.97
CA ARG A 43 -23.57 3.00 -8.51
C ARG A 43 -23.41 1.54 -8.12
N VAL A 44 -24.39 0.96 -7.43
CA VAL A 44 -24.43 -0.49 -7.13
C VAL A 44 -24.48 -1.30 -8.42
N ARG A 45 -25.36 -0.92 -9.36
CA ARG A 45 -25.44 -1.58 -10.67
C ARG A 45 -24.10 -1.53 -11.40
N ARG A 46 -23.43 -0.37 -11.43
CA ARG A 46 -22.11 -0.22 -12.05
C ARG A 46 -21.08 -1.13 -11.39
N LEU A 47 -21.03 -1.20 -10.07
CA LEU A 47 -20.14 -2.13 -9.37
C LEU A 47 -20.39 -3.60 -9.75
N GLU A 48 -21.64 -4.00 -9.92
CA GLU A 48 -22.01 -5.38 -10.28
C GLU A 48 -21.79 -5.72 -11.77
N THR A 49 -21.74 -4.72 -12.67
CA THR A 49 -21.59 -4.95 -14.12
C THR A 49 -20.20 -4.60 -14.65
N ASP A 50 -19.56 -3.58 -14.08
CA ASP A 50 -18.27 -3.04 -14.49
C ASP A 50 -17.58 -2.35 -13.29
N ALA A 51 -16.92 -3.15 -12.46
CA ALA A 51 -16.14 -2.66 -11.34
C ALA A 51 -14.88 -1.87 -11.76
N SER A 52 -14.44 -1.95 -13.03
CA SER A 52 -13.20 -1.28 -13.47
C SER A 52 -13.33 0.24 -13.53
N SER A 53 -14.54 0.75 -13.74
CA SER A 53 -14.84 2.18 -13.80
C SER A 53 -15.12 2.82 -12.45
N VAL A 54 -14.97 2.04 -11.36
CA VAL A 54 -15.26 2.47 -9.98
C VAL A 54 -13.94 2.68 -9.22
N PRO A 55 -13.80 3.72 -8.37
CA PRO A 55 -12.59 3.91 -7.58
C PRO A 55 -12.31 2.71 -6.66
N LEU A 56 -11.03 2.35 -6.49
CA LEU A 56 -10.63 1.19 -5.67
C LEU A 56 -11.16 1.25 -4.23
N SER A 57 -11.23 2.44 -3.63
CA SER A 57 -11.77 2.63 -2.28
C SER A 57 -13.23 2.17 -2.16
N VAL A 58 -14.01 2.39 -3.21
CA VAL A 58 -15.42 2.02 -3.30
C VAL A 58 -15.58 0.52 -3.50
N VAL A 59 -14.69 -0.08 -4.30
CA VAL A 59 -14.62 -1.54 -4.44
C VAL A 59 -14.29 -2.19 -3.09
N ALA A 60 -13.28 -1.68 -2.38
CA ALA A 60 -12.85 -2.17 -1.07
C ALA A 60 -14.00 -2.13 -0.04
N GLU A 61 -14.72 -1.01 0.04
CA GLU A 61 -15.86 -0.85 0.94
C GLU A 61 -16.97 -1.88 0.66
N ALA A 62 -17.33 -2.07 -0.61
CA ALA A 62 -18.41 -3.00 -0.98
C ALA A 62 -18.06 -4.47 -0.76
N VAL A 63 -16.81 -4.88 -1.02
CA VAL A 63 -16.41 -6.27 -0.76
C VAL A 63 -16.27 -6.54 0.74
N ALA A 64 -15.87 -5.54 1.54
CA ALA A 64 -15.82 -5.62 3.00
C ALA A 64 -17.19 -5.90 3.62
N LEU A 65 -18.27 -5.27 3.12
CA LEU A 65 -19.64 -5.64 3.52
C LEU A 65 -19.98 -7.10 3.22
N GLY A 66 -19.36 -7.66 2.18
CA GLY A 66 -19.49 -9.07 1.84
C GLY A 66 -18.71 -10.02 2.74
N GLY A 67 -17.92 -9.51 3.69
CA GLY A 67 -17.00 -10.32 4.50
C GLY A 67 -15.75 -10.73 3.72
N PHE A 68 -15.39 -9.99 2.68
CA PHE A 68 -14.18 -10.21 1.89
C PHE A 68 -13.20 -9.04 2.10
N GLU A 69 -11.91 -9.32 1.93
CA GLU A 69 -10.86 -8.30 1.95
C GLU A 69 -10.14 -8.25 0.60
N LEU A 70 -9.59 -7.07 0.26
CA LEU A 70 -8.67 -6.93 -0.86
C LEU A 70 -7.24 -7.06 -0.34
N ALA A 71 -6.49 -7.98 -0.93
CA ALA A 71 -5.08 -8.17 -0.63
C ALA A 71 -4.23 -7.88 -1.87
N VAL A 72 -3.06 -7.27 -1.64
CA VAL A 72 -1.96 -7.32 -2.60
C VAL A 72 -1.26 -8.65 -2.36
N VAL A 73 -1.09 -9.44 -3.40
CA VAL A 73 -0.46 -10.76 -3.33
C VAL A 73 0.74 -10.81 -4.25
N ASP A 74 1.80 -11.49 -3.80
CA ASP A 74 2.90 -11.86 -4.68
C ASP A 74 2.55 -13.16 -5.41
N PRO A 75 2.40 -13.16 -6.76
CA PRO A 75 2.05 -14.36 -7.50
C PRO A 75 3.17 -15.42 -7.50
N PHE A 76 4.40 -15.04 -7.16
CA PHE A 76 5.57 -15.93 -7.12
C PHE A 76 5.83 -16.48 -5.72
N VAL A 77 5.36 -15.79 -4.68
CA VAL A 77 5.49 -16.18 -3.27
C VAL A 77 4.11 -16.52 -2.71
N THR A 78 3.62 -17.72 -3.07
CA THR A 78 2.52 -18.42 -2.39
C THR A 78 1.19 -17.67 -2.14
N HIS A 79 0.80 -16.68 -2.97
CA HIS A 79 -0.38 -15.83 -2.73
C HIS A 79 -0.37 -15.16 -1.35
N GLU A 80 0.80 -15.03 -0.73
CA GLU A 80 0.96 -14.35 0.54
C GLU A 80 1.05 -12.84 0.32
N THR A 81 0.78 -12.08 1.38
CA THR A 81 1.02 -10.64 1.35
C THR A 81 2.51 -10.40 1.14
N PRO A 82 2.92 -9.53 0.20
CA PRO A 82 4.32 -9.21 -0.01
C PRO A 82 5.00 -8.77 1.28
N ALA A 83 6.21 -9.24 1.50
CA ALA A 83 7.07 -8.68 2.53
C ALA A 83 7.54 -7.30 2.06
N TRP A 84 7.23 -6.27 2.85
CA TRP A 84 7.68 -4.90 2.57
C TRP A 84 9.00 -4.65 3.28
N GLU A 85 9.95 -4.03 2.58
CA GLU A 85 11.20 -3.59 3.21
C GLU A 85 10.92 -2.51 4.26
N GLN A 86 11.69 -2.51 5.36
CA GLN A 86 11.52 -1.51 6.42
C GLN A 86 11.64 -0.08 5.87
N THR A 87 12.50 0.10 4.87
CA THR A 87 12.71 1.37 4.16
C THR A 87 11.43 1.88 3.51
N ASP A 88 10.63 1.01 2.89
CA ASP A 88 9.38 1.39 2.24
C ASP A 88 8.31 1.84 3.24
N LEU A 89 8.30 1.20 4.41
CA LEU A 89 7.33 1.45 5.46
C LEU A 89 7.63 2.78 6.17
N VAL A 90 8.85 2.93 6.71
CA VAL A 90 9.14 3.98 7.71
C VAL A 90 10.19 5.01 7.30
N ALA A 91 11.00 4.76 6.27
CA ALA A 91 12.07 5.71 5.93
C ALA A 91 11.48 7.00 5.33
N ARG A 92 11.87 8.14 5.89
CA ARG A 92 11.50 9.48 5.43
C ARG A 92 12.70 10.40 5.43
N ASP A 93 12.75 11.32 4.47
CA ASP A 93 13.76 12.37 4.42
C ASP A 93 13.49 13.44 5.50
N ARG A 94 14.41 14.41 5.63
CA ARG A 94 14.29 15.50 6.60
C ARG A 94 13.04 16.39 6.42
N ALA A 95 12.37 16.31 5.27
CA ALA A 95 11.16 17.05 4.95
C ALA A 95 9.90 16.18 5.07
N GLY A 96 10.01 14.95 5.61
CA GLY A 96 8.90 14.03 5.80
C GLY A 96 8.46 13.28 4.53
N ARG A 97 9.23 13.34 3.44
CA ARG A 97 8.91 12.68 2.17
C ARG A 97 9.53 11.29 2.10
N ARG A 98 9.00 10.43 1.23
CA ARG A 98 9.65 9.16 0.90
C ARG A 98 10.93 9.40 0.09
N PHE A 99 11.93 8.54 0.28
CA PHE A 99 13.08 8.50 -0.60
C PHE A 99 12.68 7.98 -1.99
N PRO A 100 13.38 8.40 -3.06
CA PRO A 100 13.20 7.80 -4.38
C PRO A 100 13.41 6.27 -4.35
N ALA A 101 12.50 5.53 -4.97
CA ALA A 101 12.45 4.06 -4.88
C ALA A 101 13.68 3.33 -5.44
N HIS A 102 14.46 3.97 -6.31
CA HIS A 102 15.65 3.38 -6.93
C HIS A 102 16.93 3.57 -6.09
N LEU A 103 16.85 4.28 -4.97
CA LEU A 103 18.01 4.55 -4.13
C LEU A 103 18.08 3.54 -2.98
N GLU A 104 19.28 3.05 -2.71
CA GLU A 104 19.52 2.27 -1.50
C GLU A 104 19.45 3.19 -0.27
N VAL A 105 18.45 2.97 0.57
CA VAL A 105 18.17 3.73 1.78
C VAL A 105 18.64 2.91 2.98
N VAL A 106 19.38 3.54 3.88
CA VAL A 106 19.97 2.90 5.06
C VAL A 106 19.62 3.66 6.34
N PRO A 107 19.40 2.97 7.46
CA PRO A 107 19.18 3.62 8.74
C PRO A 107 20.43 4.35 9.20
N CYS A 108 20.25 5.53 9.78
CA CYS A 108 21.31 6.35 10.32
C CYS A 108 20.85 7.05 11.61
N PRO A 109 20.69 6.32 12.73
CA PRO A 109 20.11 6.87 13.97
C PRO A 109 20.89 8.07 14.53
N GLY A 110 22.20 8.13 14.31
CA GLY A 110 23.07 9.23 14.74
C GLY A 110 23.15 10.41 13.76
N GLY A 111 22.34 10.41 12.69
CA GLY A 111 22.40 11.42 11.65
C GLY A 111 23.49 11.16 10.60
N PRO A 112 23.24 11.49 9.32
CA PRO A 112 24.19 11.28 8.25
C PRO A 112 25.32 12.32 8.25
N ALA A 113 26.48 11.96 7.72
CA ALA A 113 27.69 12.81 7.76
C ALA A 113 27.47 14.18 7.11
N TRP A 114 26.81 14.21 5.95
CA TRP A 114 26.51 15.47 5.25
C TRP A 114 25.63 16.43 6.08
N TRP A 115 24.79 15.90 6.98
CA TRP A 115 23.93 16.72 7.82
C TRP A 115 24.73 17.37 8.94
N TRP A 116 25.66 16.62 9.54
CA TRP A 116 26.63 17.18 10.50
C TRP A 116 27.50 18.25 9.84
N ASP A 117 28.00 18.01 8.63
CA ASP A 117 28.78 19.00 7.88
C ASP A 117 27.94 20.27 7.62
N GLN A 118 26.67 20.12 7.25
CA GLN A 118 25.81 21.25 6.96
C GLN A 118 25.44 22.05 8.22
N GLU A 119 24.93 21.39 9.25
CA GLU A 119 24.41 22.07 10.44
C GLU A 119 25.53 22.54 11.38
N TYR A 120 26.53 21.68 11.62
CA TYR A 120 27.62 21.97 12.57
C TYR A 120 28.70 22.87 11.96
N ILE A 121 29.14 22.59 10.73
CA ILE A 121 30.27 23.30 10.12
C ILE A 121 29.79 24.55 9.37
N ARG A 122 28.73 24.44 8.55
CA ARG A 122 28.35 25.52 7.62
C ARG A 122 27.35 26.53 8.17
N LEU A 123 26.31 26.08 8.87
CA LEU A 123 25.19 26.95 9.23
C LEU A 123 25.27 27.56 10.64
N ARG A 124 26.09 27.02 11.55
CA ARG A 124 26.31 27.54 12.93
C ARG A 124 25.02 27.97 13.64
N ARG A 125 23.92 27.25 13.41
CA ARG A 125 22.57 27.53 13.93
C ARG A 125 22.12 26.44 14.90
N PRO A 126 21.02 26.63 15.66
CA PRO A 126 20.43 25.54 16.44
C PRO A 126 20.12 24.35 15.54
N LEU A 127 20.54 23.15 15.97
CA LEU A 127 20.41 21.93 15.18
C LEU A 127 18.94 21.69 14.81
N GLY A 128 18.68 21.53 13.51
CA GLY A 128 17.38 21.06 13.03
C GLY A 128 17.11 19.61 13.44
N ALA A 129 15.95 19.07 13.06
CA ALA A 129 15.67 17.65 13.28
C ALA A 129 16.70 16.78 12.54
N THR A 130 17.41 15.91 13.28
CA THR A 130 18.40 15.01 12.72
C THR A 130 17.71 13.92 11.88
N PRO A 131 18.06 13.76 10.60
CA PRO A 131 17.53 12.68 9.77
C PRO A 131 17.97 11.33 10.32
N THR A 132 17.05 10.38 10.49
CA THR A 132 17.36 9.03 10.96
C THR A 132 17.58 8.02 9.82
N TRP A 133 17.51 8.49 8.58
CA TRP A 133 17.67 7.71 7.35
C TRP A 133 18.45 8.50 6.32
N THR A 134 19.22 7.81 5.48
CA THR A 134 19.93 8.44 4.37
C THR A 134 20.09 7.49 3.19
N THR A 135 20.63 7.96 2.08
CA THR A 135 20.93 7.09 0.93
C THR A 135 22.42 6.79 0.88
N VAL A 136 22.78 5.59 0.42
CA VAL A 136 24.20 5.21 0.24
C VAL A 136 24.92 6.19 -0.68
N ALA A 137 24.25 6.69 -1.72
CA ALA A 137 24.82 7.72 -2.60
C ALA A 137 25.17 9.03 -1.88
N ARG A 138 24.43 9.39 -0.82
CA ARG A 138 24.66 10.60 0.01
C ARG A 138 25.63 10.38 1.15
N ASP A 139 25.74 9.16 1.64
CA ASP A 139 26.63 8.77 2.72
C ASP A 139 27.26 7.40 2.40
N PRO A 140 28.29 7.36 1.53
CA PRO A 140 28.86 6.11 1.03
C PRO A 140 29.43 5.21 2.12
N LEU A 141 29.88 5.80 3.23
CA LEU A 141 30.41 5.08 4.38
C LEU A 141 29.35 4.19 5.05
N ARG A 142 28.06 4.49 4.85
CA ARG A 142 26.94 3.69 5.39
C ARG A 142 26.54 2.51 4.50
N GLY A 143 26.95 2.50 3.22
CA GLY A 143 26.73 1.36 2.32
C GLY A 143 27.83 0.28 2.41
N LEU A 144 28.93 0.57 3.10
CA LEU A 144 29.98 -0.40 3.35
C LEU A 144 29.50 -1.41 4.40
N ARG A 145 29.02 -2.57 3.95
CA ARG A 145 28.89 -3.74 4.83
C ARG A 145 30.31 -4.16 5.20
N LEU A 146 30.69 -3.99 6.48
CA LEU A 146 31.93 -4.57 6.98
C LEU A 146 31.85 -6.10 6.79
N PRO A 147 32.86 -6.75 6.19
CA PRO A 147 32.83 -8.19 5.99
C PRO A 147 32.89 -8.90 7.35
N GLY A 148 31.83 -9.66 7.67
CA GLY A 148 31.80 -10.70 8.70
C GLY A 148 32.02 -10.25 10.14
N THR A 149 30.91 -10.07 10.87
CA THR A 149 30.81 -10.32 12.32
C THR A 149 29.60 -11.18 12.57
#